data_AF-K1SR38-F1
#
_entry.id   AF-K1SR38-F1
#
_cell.length_a   1.000
_cell.length_b   1.000
_cell.length_c   1.000
_cell.angle_alpha   90.00
_cell.angle_beta   90.00
_cell.angle_gamma   90.00
#
_symmetry.space_group_name_H-M   'P 1'
#
loop_
_entity.id
_entity.type
_entity.pdbx_description
1 polymer ?
#
loop_
_entity_poly.entity_id
_entity_poly.type
_entity_poly.pdbx_seq_one_letter_code
_entity_poly.pdbx_strand_id
1 'polypeptide(L)'
;MSANEFLVKLKMIMPEDCKPQETVVFFDEIQKCPEIVTKIKFLVEEGSFKYVMSGSLLGVELKGITSVPVGYLTVLRMYPMDFEEFMIANSVSKTTLEMLKAKFETCQPVDEFIHQKLLSLFFIYLIVGGMPDAVKIYIATKDIREVDKVQRDIVALYKEDFSQHESEDKKLKLISIYDIIPAELNKQNKKFVFTMLNKELKFDRYENSFLWLKDAGVALPVYNVEAPVIPLKASKSSNVFRLFSNDTGLLTSAYPAETKLELINKNSEVNNGAHFENAVAQQLTANGLEPLF
;
A
#
# COMPACT_ATOMS: atom_id res chain seq x y z
N MET A 1 14.15 -30.88 8.39
CA MET A 1 13.09 -31.66 7.69
C MET A 1 13.34 -31.56 6.20
N SER A 2 13.46 -32.70 5.51
CA SER A 2 13.63 -32.72 4.05
C SER A 2 12.36 -32.27 3.32
N ALA A 3 12.46 -31.86 2.06
CA ALA A 3 11.29 -31.48 1.26
C ALA A 3 10.28 -32.63 1.12
N ASN A 4 10.77 -33.86 0.98
CA ASN A 4 9.93 -35.06 0.94
C ASN A 4 9.20 -35.32 2.26
N GLU A 5 9.88 -35.19 3.40
CA GLU A 5 9.23 -35.31 4.71
C GLU A 5 8.12 -34.26 4.89
N PHE A 6 8.37 -33.02 4.44
CA PHE A 6 7.36 -31.96 4.48
C PHE A 6 6.16 -32.29 3.60
N LEU A 7 6.38 -32.75 2.36
CA LEU A 7 5.31 -33.16 1.44
C LEU A 7 4.48 -34.32 2.00
N VAL A 8 5.11 -35.31 2.63
CA VAL A 8 4.39 -36.42 3.26
C VAL A 8 3.49 -35.90 4.38
N LYS A 9 4.02 -35.04 5.25
CA LYS A 9 3.22 -34.41 6.32
C LYS A 9 2.10 -33.53 5.78
N LEU A 10 2.35 -32.80 4.70
CA LEU A 10 1.35 -31.98 4.03
C LEU A 10 0.22 -32.86 3.48
N LYS A 11 0.56 -33.93 2.75
CA LYS A 11 -0.42 -34.89 2.21
C LYS A 11 -1.24 -35.59 3.30
N MET A 12 -0.69 -35.77 4.50
CA MET A 12 -1.41 -36.34 5.65
C MET A 12 -2.51 -35.42 6.23
N ILE A 13 -2.39 -34.10 6.07
CA ILE A 13 -3.37 -33.13 6.57
C ILE A 13 -4.30 -32.62 5.46
N MET A 14 -3.99 -32.93 4.20
CA MET A 14 -4.81 -32.56 3.06
C MET A 14 -6.06 -33.45 2.97
N PRO A 15 -7.18 -32.91 2.48
CA PRO A 15 -8.37 -33.70 2.14
C PRO A 15 -8.05 -34.85 1.16
N GLU A 16 -8.73 -36.00 1.30
CA GLU A 16 -8.50 -37.19 0.46
C GLU A 16 -8.78 -36.96 -1.04
N ASP A 17 -9.56 -35.95 -1.38
CA ASP A 17 -9.98 -35.57 -2.73
C ASP A 17 -9.01 -34.60 -3.44
N CYS A 18 -7.83 -34.34 -2.86
CA CYS A 18 -6.83 -33.48 -3.49
C CYS A 18 -6.26 -34.12 -4.77
N LYS A 19 -6.51 -33.47 -5.91
CA LYS A 19 -6.07 -33.93 -7.21
C LYS A 19 -4.75 -33.26 -7.60
N PRO A 20 -3.74 -34.04 -8.02
CA PRO A 20 -2.51 -33.46 -8.55
C PRO A 20 -2.79 -32.47 -9.68
N GLN A 21 -2.07 -31.35 -9.72
CA GLN A 21 -2.13 -30.26 -10.70
C GLN A 21 -3.44 -29.45 -10.77
N GLU A 22 -4.53 -29.97 -10.18
CA GLU A 22 -5.81 -29.28 -10.02
C GLU A 22 -5.94 -28.58 -8.66
N THR A 23 -5.25 -29.09 -7.64
CA THR A 23 -5.28 -28.50 -6.29
C THR A 23 -4.27 -27.35 -6.12
N VAL A 24 -4.74 -26.26 -5.52
CA VAL A 24 -3.94 -25.13 -5.05
C VAL A 24 -3.77 -25.26 -3.54
N VAL A 25 -2.52 -25.21 -3.06
CA VAL A 25 -2.17 -25.13 -1.65
C VAL A 25 -1.86 -23.68 -1.32
N PHE A 26 -2.62 -23.11 -0.39
CA PHE A 26 -2.44 -21.72 0.05
C PHE A 26 -1.79 -21.71 1.44
N PHE A 27 -0.60 -21.11 1.54
CA PHE A 27 0.07 -20.85 2.81
C PHE A 27 -0.17 -19.41 3.23
N ASP A 28 -0.87 -19.24 4.35
CA ASP A 28 -1.10 -17.92 4.91
C ASP A 28 -0.02 -17.53 5.92
N GLU A 29 0.28 -16.23 6.01
CA GLU A 29 1.30 -15.63 6.88
C GLU A 29 2.65 -16.35 6.83
N ILE A 30 3.22 -16.45 5.63
CA ILE A 30 4.45 -17.18 5.35
C ILE A 30 5.65 -16.74 6.21
N GLN A 31 5.65 -15.51 6.73
CA GLN A 31 6.66 -15.02 7.65
C GLN A 31 6.70 -15.77 8.99
N LYS A 32 5.58 -16.37 9.40
CA LYS A 32 5.53 -17.23 10.60
C LYS A 32 6.19 -18.59 10.34
N CYS A 33 6.39 -18.96 9.07
CA CYS A 33 7.09 -20.18 8.67
C CYS A 33 8.08 -19.95 7.51
N PRO A 34 9.19 -19.21 7.73
CA PRO A 34 10.16 -18.87 6.68
C PRO A 34 10.81 -20.10 6.03
N GLU A 35 10.85 -21.24 6.74
CA GLU A 35 11.37 -22.49 6.20
C GLU A 35 10.67 -22.93 4.91
N ILE A 36 9.36 -22.66 4.77
CA ILE A 36 8.59 -23.03 3.57
C ILE A 36 9.13 -22.30 2.35
N VAL A 37 9.52 -21.03 2.49
CA VAL A 37 10.09 -20.22 1.40
C VAL A 37 11.36 -20.84 0.85
N THR A 38 12.23 -21.39 1.71
CA THR A 38 13.47 -22.06 1.28
C THR A 38 13.20 -23.40 0.58
N LYS A 39 12.06 -24.04 0.88
CA LYS A 39 11.69 -25.37 0.36
C LYS A 39 10.79 -25.30 -0.88
N ILE A 40 10.20 -24.15 -1.18
CA ILE A 40 9.20 -23.99 -2.26
C ILE A 40 9.74 -24.45 -3.62
N LYS A 41 11.05 -24.29 -3.89
CA LYS A 41 11.71 -24.82 -5.09
C LYS A 41 11.43 -26.32 -5.24
N PHE A 42 11.69 -27.11 -4.19
CA PHE A 42 11.50 -28.55 -4.22
C PHE A 42 10.03 -28.95 -4.33
N LEU A 43 9.13 -28.17 -3.71
CA LEU A 43 7.69 -28.40 -3.79
C LEU A 43 7.16 -28.18 -5.21
N VAL A 44 7.63 -27.11 -5.87
CA VAL A 44 7.28 -26.79 -7.26
C VAL A 44 7.88 -27.81 -8.23
N GLU A 45 9.13 -28.25 -8.00
CA GLU A 45 9.80 -29.29 -8.81
C GLU A 45 9.13 -30.66 -8.69
N GLU A 46 8.57 -31.01 -7.53
CA GLU A 46 7.82 -32.25 -7.35
C GLU A 46 6.52 -32.27 -8.16
N GLY A 47 5.89 -31.11 -8.38
CA GLY A 47 4.85 -30.93 -9.38
C GLY A 47 3.46 -31.46 -9.03
N SER A 48 3.22 -31.92 -7.79
CA SER A 48 1.87 -32.35 -7.37
C SER A 48 0.89 -31.20 -7.28
N PHE A 49 1.30 -30.01 -6.82
CA PHE A 49 0.37 -28.92 -6.51
C PHE A 49 0.87 -27.57 -7.00
N LYS A 50 -0.07 -26.62 -7.12
CA LYS A 50 0.23 -25.20 -7.26
C LYS A 50 0.27 -24.58 -5.87
N TYR A 51 1.27 -23.74 -5.60
CA TYR A 51 1.45 -23.13 -4.29
C TYR A 51 1.23 -21.63 -4.38
N VAL A 52 0.40 -21.10 -3.48
CA VAL A 52 0.22 -19.66 -3.28
C VAL A 52 0.62 -19.35 -1.84
N MET A 53 1.30 -18.23 -1.64
CA MET A 53 1.73 -17.78 -0.33
C MET A 53 1.29 -16.34 -0.13
N SER A 54 0.70 -16.03 1.03
CA SER A 54 0.48 -14.67 1.50
C SER A 54 1.36 -14.36 2.71
N GLY A 55 1.54 -13.08 2.94
CA GLY A 55 2.10 -12.55 4.17
C GLY A 55 2.10 -11.04 4.12
N SER A 56 2.06 -10.44 5.30
CA SER A 56 2.25 -9.00 5.46
C SER A 56 3.73 -8.66 5.31
N LEU A 57 4.06 -7.39 5.02
CA LEU A 57 5.43 -6.86 5.09
C LEU A 57 6.52 -7.69 4.37
N LEU A 58 6.17 -8.49 3.35
CA LEU A 58 7.09 -9.45 2.71
C LEU A 58 8.40 -8.83 2.22
N GLY A 59 8.38 -7.56 1.82
CA GLY A 59 9.56 -6.82 1.39
C GLY A 59 10.59 -6.59 2.50
N VAL A 60 10.18 -6.67 3.77
CA VAL A 60 11.04 -6.60 4.95
C VAL A 60 11.33 -8.00 5.47
N GLU A 61 10.31 -8.81 5.67
CA GLU A 61 10.41 -10.06 6.44
C GLU A 61 11.14 -11.17 5.66
N LEU A 62 11.00 -11.20 4.34
CA LEU A 62 11.70 -12.17 3.50
C LEU A 62 13.18 -11.83 3.28
N LYS A 63 13.64 -10.60 3.58
CA LYS A 63 15.06 -10.22 3.42
C LYS A 63 16.00 -10.96 4.37
N GLY A 64 15.50 -11.47 5.49
CA GLY A 64 16.26 -12.28 6.45
C GLY A 64 16.46 -13.73 6.02
N ILE A 65 15.81 -14.18 4.94
CA ILE A 65 15.87 -15.57 4.49
C ILE A 65 17.16 -15.79 3.69
N THR A 66 17.93 -16.79 4.10
CA THR A 66 19.26 -17.10 3.56
C THR A 66 19.27 -17.42 2.07
N SER A 67 18.15 -17.85 1.49
CA SER A 67 18.03 -18.20 0.08
C SER A 67 16.57 -18.11 -0.38
N VAL A 68 16.19 -16.99 -0.98
CA VAL A 68 14.94 -16.90 -1.75
C VAL A 68 15.16 -17.61 -3.09
N PRO A 69 14.36 -18.63 -3.47
CA PRO A 69 14.56 -19.39 -4.69
C PRO A 69 14.15 -18.58 -5.92
N VAL A 70 15.11 -17.80 -6.43
CA VAL A 70 14.98 -16.99 -7.64
C VAL A 70 14.56 -17.89 -8.81
N GLY A 71 13.51 -17.50 -9.52
CA GLY A 71 12.95 -18.23 -10.67
C GLY A 71 11.79 -19.18 -10.36
N TYR A 72 11.51 -19.48 -9.09
CA TYR A 72 10.37 -20.32 -8.67
C TYR A 72 9.25 -19.52 -8.01
N LEU A 73 9.44 -18.21 -7.85
CA LEU A 73 8.53 -17.32 -7.16
C LEU A 73 8.17 -16.15 -8.05
N THR A 74 6.86 -15.93 -8.20
CA THR A 74 6.29 -14.70 -8.73
C THR A 74 5.68 -13.94 -7.56
N VAL A 75 6.22 -12.77 -7.26
CA VAL A 75 5.71 -11.91 -6.18
C VAL A 75 4.66 -10.97 -6.76
N LEU A 76 3.46 -11.02 -6.22
CA LEU A 76 2.39 -10.08 -6.51
C LEU A 76 2.21 -9.19 -5.28
N ARG A 77 2.30 -7.87 -5.48
CA ARG A 77 2.08 -6.89 -4.41
C ARG A 77 0.65 -6.38 -4.51
N MET A 78 -0.08 -6.53 -3.41
CA MET A 78 -1.43 -5.98 -3.24
C MET A 78 -1.33 -4.55 -2.70
N TYR A 79 -2.20 -3.67 -3.19
CA TYR A 79 -2.31 -2.28 -2.75
C TYR A 79 -3.71 -2.01 -2.18
N PRO A 80 -3.90 -0.91 -1.42
CA PRO A 80 -5.25 -0.44 -1.12
C PRO A 80 -6.03 -0.22 -2.41
N MET A 81 -7.35 -0.42 -2.35
CA MET A 81 -8.23 -0.30 -3.50
C MET A 81 -8.06 1.06 -4.18
N ASP A 82 -7.96 1.06 -5.49
CA ASP A 82 -7.89 2.28 -6.26
C ASP A 82 -9.28 2.95 -6.36
N PHE A 83 -9.35 4.13 -7.01
CA PHE A 83 -10.61 4.84 -7.10
C PHE A 83 -11.63 4.11 -8.01
N GLU A 84 -11.18 3.38 -9.03
CA GLU A 84 -12.07 2.58 -9.88
C GLU A 84 -12.70 1.43 -9.10
N GLU A 85 -11.90 0.71 -8.33
CA GLU A 85 -12.38 -0.34 -7.43
C GLU A 85 -13.34 0.22 -6.37
N PHE A 86 -13.06 1.41 -5.84
CA PHE A 86 -13.97 2.09 -4.92
C PHE A 86 -15.30 2.51 -5.59
N MET A 87 -15.26 2.95 -6.86
CA MET A 87 -16.45 3.22 -7.66
C MET A 87 -17.29 1.96 -7.85
N ILE A 88 -16.66 0.84 -8.22
CA ILE A 88 -17.31 -0.47 -8.36
C ILE A 88 -17.97 -0.87 -7.04
N ALA A 89 -17.24 -0.74 -5.93
CA ALA A 89 -17.75 -1.07 -4.60
C ALA A 89 -18.94 -0.18 -4.17
N ASN A 90 -19.03 1.04 -4.69
CA ASN A 90 -20.17 1.95 -4.52
C ASN A 90 -21.24 1.81 -5.63
N SER A 91 -21.26 0.69 -6.35
CA SER A 91 -22.28 0.36 -7.36
C SER A 91 -22.33 1.33 -8.55
N VAL A 92 -21.22 1.97 -8.91
CA VAL A 92 -21.10 2.63 -10.22
C VAL A 92 -21.17 1.57 -11.31
N SER A 93 -22.08 1.75 -12.26
CA SER A 93 -22.34 0.71 -13.27
C SER A 93 -21.16 0.53 -14.22
N LYS A 94 -20.97 -0.71 -14.68
CA LYS A 94 -19.97 -1.04 -15.72
C LYS A 94 -20.11 -0.17 -16.97
N THR A 95 -21.34 0.09 -17.41
CA THR A 95 -21.63 0.99 -18.54
C THR A 95 -21.12 2.41 -18.31
N THR A 96 -21.19 2.91 -17.07
CA THR A 96 -20.63 4.23 -16.72
C THR A 96 -19.12 4.21 -16.81
N LEU A 97 -18.46 3.18 -16.27
CA LEU A 97 -17.01 3.03 -16.32
C LEU A 97 -16.49 2.92 -17.77
N GLU A 98 -17.16 2.12 -18.61
CA GLU A 98 -16.86 2.00 -20.03
C GLU A 98 -17.03 3.33 -20.78
N MET A 99 -18.07 4.10 -20.44
CA MET A 99 -18.29 5.44 -20.99
C MET A 99 -17.16 6.39 -20.58
N LEU A 100 -16.73 6.40 -19.31
CA LEU A 100 -15.63 7.23 -18.83
C LEU A 100 -14.33 6.92 -19.60
N LYS A 101 -14.03 5.63 -19.79
CA LYS A 101 -12.87 5.19 -20.56
C LYS A 101 -12.94 5.68 -22.01
N ALA A 102 -14.07 5.49 -22.67
CA ALA A 102 -14.25 5.95 -24.05
C ALA A 102 -14.12 7.49 -24.16
N LYS A 103 -14.66 8.24 -23.20
CA LYS A 103 -14.54 9.70 -23.15
C LYS A 103 -13.10 10.15 -22.94
N PHE A 104 -12.34 9.47 -22.08
CA PHE A 104 -10.91 9.72 -21.89
C PHE A 104 -10.11 9.46 -23.17
N GLU A 105 -10.31 8.30 -23.81
CA GLU A 105 -9.61 7.91 -25.04
C GLU A 105 -9.93 8.85 -26.22
N THR A 106 -11.17 9.34 -26.30
CA THR A 106 -11.61 10.28 -27.34
C THR A 106 -11.42 11.75 -26.99
N CYS A 107 -10.86 12.04 -25.81
CA CYS A 107 -10.66 13.40 -25.28
C CYS A 107 -11.95 14.24 -25.29
N GLN A 108 -13.09 13.61 -24.97
CA GLN A 108 -14.39 14.27 -24.89
C GLN A 108 -14.79 14.53 -23.45
N PRO A 109 -15.53 15.63 -23.18
CA PRO A 109 -16.05 15.88 -21.85
C PRO A 109 -17.07 14.81 -21.44
N VAL A 110 -16.99 14.46 -20.16
CA VAL A 110 -18.04 13.69 -19.47
C VAL A 110 -19.22 14.62 -19.21
N ASP A 111 -20.43 14.09 -19.26
CA ASP A 111 -21.63 14.84 -18.88
C ASP A 111 -21.49 15.44 -17.47
N GLU A 112 -21.91 16.70 -17.31
CA GLU A 112 -21.68 17.47 -16.09
C GLU A 112 -22.34 16.84 -14.87
N PHE A 113 -23.54 16.28 -15.02
CA PHE A 113 -24.24 15.63 -13.90
C PHE A 113 -23.50 14.36 -13.45
N ILE A 114 -23.00 13.57 -14.39
CA ILE A 114 -22.18 12.39 -14.08
C ILE A 114 -20.86 12.84 -13.43
N HIS A 115 -20.20 13.85 -13.99
CA HIS A 115 -18.96 14.39 -13.47
C HIS A 115 -19.10 14.83 -12.01
N GLN A 116 -20.13 15.62 -11.67
CA GLN A 116 -20.36 16.10 -10.31
C GLN A 116 -20.64 14.96 -9.32
N LYS A 117 -21.36 13.90 -9.76
CA LYS A 117 -21.58 12.71 -8.93
C LYS A 117 -20.28 11.96 -8.63
N LEU A 118 -19.47 11.71 -9.65
CA LEU A 118 -18.19 11.03 -9.50
C LEU A 118 -17.20 11.86 -8.68
N LEU A 119 -17.19 13.19 -8.87
CA LEU A 119 -16.38 14.09 -8.06
C LEU A 119 -16.80 14.03 -6.59
N SER A 120 -18.11 13.98 -6.30
CA SER A 120 -18.60 13.79 -4.92
C SER A 120 -18.13 12.46 -4.33
N LEU A 121 -18.15 11.40 -5.12
CA LEU A 121 -17.65 10.09 -4.71
C LEU A 121 -16.13 10.09 -4.50
N PHE A 122 -15.39 10.87 -5.29
CA PHE A 122 -13.95 11.04 -5.12
C PHE A 122 -13.61 11.75 -3.79
N PHE A 123 -14.34 12.79 -3.41
CA PHE A 123 -14.16 13.42 -2.09
C PHE A 123 -14.46 12.46 -0.93
N ILE A 124 -15.44 11.57 -1.08
CA ILE A 124 -15.68 10.50 -0.12
C ILE A 124 -14.50 9.51 -0.10
N TYR A 125 -13.96 9.14 -1.26
CA TYR A 125 -12.78 8.28 -1.36
C TYR A 125 -11.55 8.90 -0.67
N LEU A 126 -11.35 10.23 -0.74
CA LEU A 126 -10.27 10.88 0.00
C LEU A 126 -10.38 10.69 1.52
N ILE A 127 -11.60 10.51 2.04
CA ILE A 127 -11.86 10.30 3.46
C ILE A 127 -11.81 8.82 3.82
N VAL A 128 -12.43 7.96 3.02
CA VAL A 128 -12.54 6.51 3.30
C VAL A 128 -11.26 5.76 2.94
N GLY A 129 -10.61 6.18 1.86
CA GLY A 129 -9.48 5.48 1.26
C GLY A 129 -9.87 4.20 0.54
N GLY A 130 -8.85 3.39 0.26
CA GLY A 130 -8.92 2.10 -0.40
C GLY A 130 -8.69 0.91 0.52
N MET A 131 -8.46 1.11 1.82
CA MET A 131 -8.30 -0.03 2.74
C MET A 131 -9.57 -0.89 2.74
N PRO A 132 -9.50 -2.21 2.42
CA PRO A 132 -10.69 -3.02 2.21
C PRO A 132 -11.69 -3.03 3.38
N ASP A 133 -11.20 -3.07 4.62
CA ASP A 133 -12.06 -3.03 5.81
C ASP A 133 -12.75 -1.68 5.99
N ALA A 134 -12.05 -0.57 5.73
CA ALA A 134 -12.63 0.77 5.76
C ALA A 134 -13.72 0.94 4.67
N VAL A 135 -13.44 0.47 3.45
CA VAL A 135 -14.39 0.47 2.32
C VAL A 135 -15.62 -0.38 2.64
N LYS A 136 -15.42 -1.59 3.20
CA LYS A 136 -16.51 -2.49 3.59
C LYS A 136 -17.42 -1.87 4.65
N ILE A 137 -16.86 -1.27 5.69
CA ILE A 137 -17.65 -0.58 6.72
C ILE A 137 -18.40 0.61 6.11
N TYR A 138 -17.75 1.42 5.28
CA TYR A 138 -18.41 2.53 4.60
C TYR A 138 -19.61 2.07 3.75
N ILE A 139 -19.46 0.98 2.99
CA ILE A 139 -20.54 0.44 2.16
C ILE A 139 -21.72 -0.03 3.03
N ALA A 140 -21.42 -0.68 4.16
CA ALA A 140 -22.44 -1.21 5.06
C ALA A 140 -23.19 -0.14 5.87
N THR A 141 -22.49 0.89 6.36
CA THR A 141 -23.05 1.84 7.33
C THR A 141 -23.26 3.25 6.77
N LYS A 142 -22.49 3.63 5.76
CA LYS A 142 -22.34 5.03 5.28
C LYS A 142 -21.95 6.02 6.39
N ASP A 143 -21.42 5.53 7.52
CA ASP A 143 -21.02 6.35 8.66
C ASP A 143 -19.50 6.56 8.70
N ILE A 144 -19.07 7.79 8.43
CA ILE A 144 -17.66 8.19 8.42
C ILE A 144 -17.00 8.03 9.80
N ARG A 145 -17.76 8.08 10.90
CA ARG A 145 -17.21 7.90 12.26
C ARG A 145 -16.81 6.45 12.51
N GLU A 146 -17.59 5.50 11.98
CA GLU A 146 -17.26 4.07 12.07
C GLU A 146 -16.06 3.74 11.17
N VAL A 147 -16.00 4.36 9.99
CA VAL A 147 -14.83 4.27 9.10
C VAL A 147 -13.57 4.79 9.79
N ASP A 148 -13.66 5.94 10.46
CA ASP A 148 -12.53 6.52 11.18
C ASP A 148 -11.98 5.61 12.29
N LYS A 149 -12.85 4.92 13.02
CA LYS A 149 -12.42 3.94 14.03
C LYS A 149 -11.60 2.82 13.38
N VAL A 150 -12.10 2.22 12.30
CA VAL A 150 -11.40 1.16 11.58
C VAL A 150 -10.06 1.65 11.02
N GLN A 151 -10.01 2.86 10.47
CA GLN A 151 -8.76 3.43 9.97
C GLN A 151 -7.72 3.62 11.08
N ARG A 152 -8.15 4.07 12.27
CA ARG A 152 -7.26 4.19 13.44
C ARG A 152 -6.78 2.83 13.94
N ASP A 153 -7.66 1.82 13.94
CA ASP A 153 -7.31 0.45 14.32
C ASP A 153 -6.27 -0.14 13.34
N ILE A 154 -6.45 0.06 12.03
CA ILE A 154 -5.46 -0.33 11.01
C ILE A 154 -4.11 0.33 11.26
N VAL A 155 -4.08 1.64 11.53
CA VAL A 155 -2.84 2.36 11.83
C VAL A 155 -2.19 1.85 13.13
N ALA A 156 -2.98 1.51 14.14
CA ALA A 156 -2.48 0.92 15.37
C ALA A 156 -1.81 -0.44 15.10
N LEU A 157 -2.48 -1.31 14.33
CA LEU A 157 -1.93 -2.62 13.93
C LEU A 157 -0.65 -2.48 13.09
N TYR A 158 -0.57 -1.52 12.18
CA TYR A 158 0.68 -1.23 11.45
C TYR A 158 1.82 -0.93 12.43
N LYS A 159 1.59 -0.06 13.42
CA LYS A 159 2.60 0.29 14.41
C LYS A 159 2.98 -0.88 15.31
N GLU A 160 2.04 -1.78 15.60
CA GLU A 160 2.32 -3.04 16.30
C GLU A 160 3.17 -3.97 15.45
N ASP A 161 2.91 -4.10 14.15
CA ASP A 161 3.72 -4.96 13.27
C ASP A 161 5.14 -4.41 13.07
N PHE A 162 5.33 -3.08 13.10
CA PHE A 162 6.67 -2.48 13.13
C PHE A 162 7.50 -2.98 14.31
N SER A 163 6.83 -3.44 15.38
CA SER A 163 7.46 -3.82 16.65
C SER A 163 7.94 -5.26 16.72
N GLN A 164 7.42 -6.16 15.88
CA GLN A 164 7.69 -7.57 16.09
C GLN A 164 9.12 -7.95 15.65
N HIS A 165 9.80 -7.17 14.80
CA HIS A 165 10.94 -7.66 14.01
C HIS A 165 12.15 -6.70 14.00
N GLU A 166 12.16 -5.65 14.82
CA GLU A 166 13.23 -4.66 14.87
C GLU A 166 13.65 -4.33 16.30
N SER A 167 14.90 -3.87 16.50
CA SER A 167 15.33 -3.35 17.81
C SER A 167 14.42 -2.21 18.28
N GLU A 168 14.16 -2.09 19.59
CA GLU A 168 13.32 -1.03 20.18
C GLU A 168 13.69 0.39 19.66
N ASP A 169 14.97 0.70 19.52
CA ASP A 169 15.46 1.98 18.98
C ASP A 169 15.03 2.25 17.53
N LYS A 170 14.88 1.20 16.71
CA LYS A 170 14.45 1.32 15.31
C LYS A 170 12.93 1.37 15.21
N LYS A 171 12.22 0.63 16.04
CA LYS A 171 10.75 0.70 16.18
C LYS A 171 10.28 2.13 16.50
N LEU A 172 10.83 2.76 17.54
CA LEU A 172 10.46 4.13 17.92
C LEU A 172 10.68 5.13 16.76
N LYS A 173 11.72 4.91 15.94
CA LYS A 173 12.00 5.72 14.75
C LYS A 173 11.01 5.48 13.63
N LEU A 174 10.65 4.23 13.34
CA LEU A 174 9.66 3.90 12.31
C LEU A 174 8.31 4.54 12.64
N ILE A 175 7.86 4.41 13.90
CA ILE A 175 6.63 5.05 14.38
C ILE A 175 6.74 6.57 14.27
N SER A 176 7.85 7.15 14.75
CA SER A 176 8.06 8.61 14.66
C SER A 176 8.06 9.12 13.22
N ILE A 177 8.64 8.39 12.28
CA ILE A 177 8.65 8.76 10.86
C ILE A 177 7.24 8.64 10.26
N TYR A 178 6.52 7.57 10.58
CA TYR A 178 5.17 7.36 10.09
C TYR A 178 4.22 8.47 10.59
N ASP A 179 4.32 8.84 11.87
CA ASP A 179 3.46 9.85 12.50
C ASP A 179 3.69 11.28 12.01
N ILE A 180 4.88 11.58 11.46
CA ILE A 180 5.15 12.91 10.88
C ILE A 180 4.69 13.04 9.43
N ILE A 181 4.35 11.95 8.72
CA ILE A 181 3.91 11.99 7.31
C ILE A 181 2.82 13.06 7.09
N PRO A 182 1.71 13.09 7.86
CA PRO A 182 0.64 14.05 7.62
C PRO A 182 1.09 15.50 7.82
N ALA A 183 1.91 15.76 8.85
CA ALA A 183 2.41 17.10 9.14
C ALA A 183 3.35 17.62 8.04
N GLU A 184 4.21 16.76 7.51
CA GLU A 184 5.20 17.13 6.49
C GLU A 184 4.55 17.38 5.12
N LEU A 185 3.52 16.63 4.76
CA LEU A 185 2.77 16.85 3.51
C LEU A 185 2.03 18.19 3.47
N ASN A 186 1.67 18.73 4.64
CA ASN A 186 1.00 20.03 4.77
C ASN A 186 1.94 21.23 4.88
N LYS A 187 3.26 21.04 4.99
CA LYS A 187 4.21 22.16 5.04
C LYS A 187 4.24 22.92 3.71
N GLN A 188 4.46 24.23 3.76
CA GLN A 188 4.68 25.02 2.54
C GLN A 188 5.90 24.53 1.75
N ASN A 189 6.97 24.16 2.45
CA ASN A 189 8.07 23.38 1.87
C ASN A 189 7.83 21.89 2.14
N LYS A 190 7.15 21.23 1.20
CA LYS A 190 6.81 19.81 1.27
C LYS A 190 8.00 18.87 1.05
N LYS A 191 9.22 19.38 0.89
CA LYS A 191 10.42 18.55 0.65
C LYS A 191 10.89 17.97 1.98
N PHE A 192 10.90 16.65 2.10
CA PHE A 192 11.71 16.02 3.13
C PHE A 192 13.17 16.18 2.74
N VAL A 193 13.92 16.86 3.60
CA VAL A 193 15.36 16.97 3.50
C VAL A 193 15.96 16.26 4.70
N PHE A 194 16.76 15.22 4.47
CA PHE A 194 17.37 14.39 5.52
C PHE A 194 18.06 15.21 6.63
N THR A 195 18.58 16.41 6.31
CA THR A 195 19.23 17.31 7.27
C THR A 195 18.31 17.85 8.37
N MET A 196 16.97 17.78 8.21
CA MET A 196 16.02 18.22 9.24
C MET A 196 15.73 17.15 10.31
N LEU A 197 16.10 15.89 10.05
CA LEU A 197 15.99 14.79 11.02
C LEU A 197 17.29 14.72 11.84
N ASN A 198 17.36 15.52 12.91
CA ASN A 198 18.46 15.57 13.88
C ASN A 198 19.90 15.58 13.29
N LYS A 199 20.56 16.74 13.37
CA LYS A 199 21.97 16.95 12.97
C LYS A 199 22.99 16.01 13.66
N GLU A 200 22.60 15.27 14.70
CA GLU A 200 23.48 14.39 15.47
C GLU A 200 23.41 12.89 15.06
N LEU A 201 22.48 12.50 14.18
CA LEU A 201 22.30 11.10 13.78
C LEU A 201 22.67 10.87 12.32
N LYS A 202 23.67 10.00 12.10
CA LYS A 202 24.23 9.63 10.80
C LYS A 202 23.15 9.26 9.77
N PHE A 203 23.21 9.93 8.60
CA PHE A 203 22.42 9.76 7.36
C PHE A 203 21.93 8.33 7.10
N ASP A 204 22.85 7.37 7.24
CA ASP A 204 22.67 5.94 6.95
C ASP A 204 21.53 5.28 7.77
N ARG A 205 21.25 5.75 9.00
CA ARG A 205 20.22 5.15 9.86
C ARG A 205 18.79 5.57 9.49
N TYR A 206 18.59 6.79 9.00
CA TYR A 206 17.25 7.28 8.62
C TYR A 206 16.84 6.76 7.25
N GLU A 207 17.75 6.73 6.28
CA GLU A 207 17.50 6.17 4.95
C GLU A 207 16.98 4.72 5.04
N ASN A 208 17.59 3.92 5.92
CA ASN A 208 17.14 2.56 6.19
C ASN A 208 15.71 2.46 6.74
N SER A 209 15.26 3.42 7.56
CA SER A 209 13.87 3.43 8.08
C SER A 209 12.84 3.84 7.02
N PHE A 210 13.17 4.76 6.11
CA PHE A 210 12.28 5.11 4.99
C PHE A 210 12.14 3.98 3.99
N LEU A 211 13.26 3.35 3.63
CA LEU A 211 13.26 2.15 2.79
C LEU A 211 12.47 1.02 3.44
N TRP A 212 12.59 0.86 4.76
CA TRP A 212 11.78 -0.10 5.50
C TRP A 212 10.27 0.19 5.36
N LEU A 213 9.81 1.42 5.56
CA LEU A 213 8.38 1.77 5.43
C LEU A 213 7.87 1.58 3.99
N LYS A 214 8.70 1.86 2.98
CA LYS A 214 8.41 1.55 1.57
C LYS A 214 8.30 0.04 1.34
N ASP A 215 9.25 -0.72 1.86
CA ASP A 215 9.32 -2.17 1.66
C ASP A 215 8.26 -2.91 2.47
N ALA A 216 7.81 -2.33 3.57
CA ALA A 216 6.61 -2.70 4.31
C ALA A 216 5.33 -2.43 3.49
N GLY A 217 5.34 -1.46 2.57
CA GLY A 217 4.17 -1.07 1.79
C GLY A 217 3.21 -0.15 2.54
N VAL A 218 3.67 0.49 3.60
CA VAL A 218 2.87 1.40 4.44
C VAL A 218 3.12 2.88 4.11
N ALA A 219 4.16 3.18 3.32
CA ALA A 219 4.45 4.53 2.84
C ALA A 219 5.01 4.53 1.41
N LEU A 220 4.82 5.63 0.70
CA LEU A 220 5.18 5.80 -0.71
C LEU A 220 6.19 6.95 -0.86
N PRO A 221 7.49 6.66 -0.94
CA PRO A 221 8.50 7.70 -1.18
C PRO A 221 8.58 8.07 -2.66
N VAL A 222 8.46 9.36 -2.97
CA VAL A 222 8.58 9.96 -4.30
C VAL A 222 9.81 10.85 -4.32
N TYR A 223 10.82 10.50 -5.12
CA TYR A 223 12.14 11.12 -5.06
C TYR A 223 12.28 12.23 -6.10
N ASN A 224 12.85 13.36 -5.69
CA ASN A 224 13.10 14.47 -6.60
C ASN A 224 14.09 14.08 -7.69
N VAL A 225 13.86 14.57 -8.90
CA VAL A 225 14.80 14.48 -10.01
C VAL A 225 15.46 15.84 -10.21
N GLU A 226 16.79 15.87 -10.30
CA GLU A 226 17.55 17.11 -10.45
C GLU A 226 17.34 17.74 -11.83
N ALA A 227 17.20 16.90 -12.86
CA ALA A 227 16.89 17.31 -14.22
C ALA A 227 15.89 16.32 -14.85
N PRO A 228 14.78 16.80 -15.43
CA PRO A 228 13.76 15.94 -16.06
C PRO A 228 14.25 15.43 -17.44
N VAL A 229 15.38 14.73 -17.46
CA VAL A 229 16.03 14.16 -18.64
C VAL A 229 15.98 12.64 -18.59
N ILE A 230 15.90 12.01 -19.77
CA ILE A 230 15.85 10.55 -19.88
C ILE A 230 17.26 9.97 -19.70
N PRO A 231 17.43 8.89 -18.91
CA PRO A 231 16.43 8.26 -18.05
C PRO A 231 16.29 9.01 -16.71
N LEU A 232 15.04 9.29 -16.28
CA LEU A 232 14.76 10.01 -15.02
C LEU A 232 15.43 9.35 -13.79
N LYS A 233 15.54 8.02 -13.80
CA LYS A 233 16.27 7.24 -12.78
C LYS A 233 17.73 7.68 -12.58
N ALA A 234 18.41 8.13 -13.64
CA ALA A 234 19.81 8.56 -13.55
C ALA A 234 19.97 9.95 -12.90
N SER A 235 18.95 10.79 -13.00
CA SER A 235 18.94 12.14 -12.42
C SER A 235 18.26 12.20 -11.05
N LYS A 236 18.02 11.03 -10.42
CA LYS A 236 17.36 10.91 -9.12
C LYS A 236 18.27 11.45 -8.01
N SER A 237 17.75 12.39 -7.23
CA SER A 237 18.33 12.77 -5.94
C SER A 237 17.93 11.75 -4.88
N SER A 238 18.90 11.15 -4.19
CA SER A 238 18.63 10.20 -3.09
C SER A 238 18.24 10.89 -1.79
N ASN A 239 18.61 12.17 -1.62
CA ASN A 239 18.49 12.91 -0.36
C ASN A 239 17.31 13.88 -0.28
N VAL A 240 16.51 14.00 -1.34
CA VAL A 240 15.33 14.87 -1.39
C VAL A 240 14.15 14.09 -1.93
N PHE A 241 13.12 13.90 -1.10
CA PHE A 241 11.93 13.16 -1.49
C PHE A 241 10.68 13.72 -0.79
N ARG A 242 9.51 13.24 -1.20
CA ARG A 242 8.26 13.35 -0.46
C ARG A 242 7.85 11.96 0.01
N LEU A 243 7.32 11.86 1.22
CA LEU A 243 6.79 10.61 1.74
C LEU A 243 5.27 10.71 1.86
N PHE A 244 4.57 9.89 1.09
CA PHE A 244 3.12 9.79 1.11
C PHE A 244 2.67 8.58 1.93
N SER A 245 1.45 8.64 2.45
CA SER A 245 0.75 7.46 2.99
C SER A 245 0.42 6.50 1.85
N ASN A 246 0.45 5.19 2.10
CA ASN A 246 0.00 4.19 1.13
C ASN A 246 -1.50 4.31 0.81
N ASP A 247 -2.27 4.88 1.73
CA ASP A 247 -3.70 5.07 1.61
C ASP A 247 -4.13 6.49 2.01
N THR A 248 -4.96 7.13 1.17
CA THR A 248 -5.49 8.47 1.43
C THR A 248 -6.46 8.51 2.60
N GLY A 249 -7.20 7.44 2.87
CA GLY A 249 -8.11 7.37 4.02
C GLY A 249 -7.34 7.30 5.33
N LEU A 250 -6.25 6.52 5.38
CA LEU A 250 -5.33 6.49 6.51
C LEU A 250 -4.61 7.83 6.71
N LEU A 251 -4.27 8.54 5.64
CA LEU A 251 -3.76 9.91 5.75
C LEU A 251 -4.81 10.83 6.40
N THR A 252 -6.05 10.77 5.90
CA THR A 252 -7.15 11.62 6.37
C THR A 252 -7.55 11.31 7.81
N SER A 253 -7.46 10.06 8.26
CA SER A 253 -7.76 9.68 9.64
C SER A 253 -6.77 10.26 10.65
N ALA A 254 -5.55 10.57 10.22
CA ALA A 254 -4.54 11.21 11.05
C ALA A 254 -4.78 12.72 11.28
N TYR A 255 -5.63 13.36 10.45
CA TYR A 255 -6.00 14.76 10.63
C TYR A 255 -7.18 14.96 11.60
N PRO A 256 -7.34 16.17 12.17
CA PRO A 256 -8.51 16.51 12.98
C PRO A 256 -9.82 16.33 12.21
N ALA A 257 -10.91 16.10 12.94
CA ALA A 257 -12.24 15.81 12.37
C ALA A 257 -12.75 16.94 11.46
N GLU A 258 -12.36 18.18 11.72
CA GLU A 258 -12.66 19.37 10.93
C GLU A 258 -12.19 19.20 9.48
N THR A 259 -11.03 18.57 9.25
CA THR A 259 -10.50 18.32 7.91
C THR A 259 -11.45 17.48 7.07
N LYS A 260 -12.11 16.49 7.69
CA LYS A 260 -13.09 15.63 7.02
C LYS A 260 -14.35 16.41 6.66
N LEU A 261 -14.79 17.32 7.52
CA LEU A 261 -15.92 18.20 7.24
C LEU A 261 -15.62 19.12 6.06
N GLU A 262 -14.42 19.68 5.97
CA GLU A 262 -14.00 20.52 4.85
C GLU A 262 -13.96 19.75 3.52
N LEU A 263 -13.50 18.50 3.54
CA LEU A 263 -13.55 17.60 2.37
C LEU A 263 -14.99 17.27 1.95
N ILE A 264 -15.87 16.98 2.91
CA ILE A 264 -17.30 16.73 2.64
C ILE A 264 -17.96 17.95 2.01
N ASN A 265 -17.67 19.14 2.54
CA ASN A 265 -18.20 20.40 2.05
C ASN A 265 -17.56 20.87 0.75
N LYS A 266 -16.52 20.17 0.26
CA LYS A 266 -15.73 20.53 -0.93
C LYS A 266 -15.23 21.97 -0.87
N ASN A 267 -14.82 22.41 0.32
CA ASN A 267 -14.40 23.79 0.51
C ASN A 267 -13.09 24.05 -0.26
N SER A 268 -13.17 24.88 -1.30
CA SER A 268 -12.03 25.22 -2.16
C SER A 268 -11.04 26.18 -1.51
N GLU A 269 -11.42 26.83 -0.41
CA GLU A 269 -10.55 27.72 0.36
C GLU A 269 -9.58 26.96 1.28
N VAL A 270 -9.85 25.67 1.54
CA VAL A 270 -9.00 24.81 2.35
C VAL A 270 -7.95 24.14 1.47
N ASN A 271 -6.68 24.21 1.90
CA ASN A 271 -5.56 23.60 1.19
C ASN A 271 -5.60 22.06 1.31
N ASN A 272 -6.39 21.43 0.44
CA ASN A 272 -6.47 19.97 0.31
C ASN A 272 -5.34 19.38 -0.55
N GLY A 273 -4.31 20.16 -0.87
CA GLY A 273 -3.23 19.77 -1.78
C GLY A 273 -2.51 18.49 -1.35
N ALA A 274 -2.33 18.27 -0.04
CA ALA A 274 -1.74 17.04 0.47
C ALA A 274 -2.57 15.78 0.15
N HIS A 275 -3.91 15.88 0.23
CA HIS A 275 -4.80 14.74 0.00
C HIS A 275 -4.84 14.38 -1.48
N PHE A 276 -4.94 15.38 -2.36
CA PHE A 276 -4.91 15.16 -3.80
C PHE A 276 -3.56 14.59 -4.27
N GLU A 277 -2.44 15.14 -3.80
CA GLU A 277 -1.11 14.61 -4.13
C GLU A 277 -0.95 13.16 -3.63
N ASN A 278 -1.41 12.84 -2.41
CA ASN A 278 -1.37 11.48 -1.88
C ASN A 278 -2.25 10.52 -2.67
N ALA A 279 -3.47 10.93 -3.03
CA ALA A 279 -4.37 10.14 -3.85
C ALA A 279 -3.73 9.81 -5.20
N VAL A 280 -3.10 10.79 -5.86
CA VAL A 280 -2.38 10.56 -7.12
C VAL A 280 -1.22 9.58 -6.92
N ALA A 281 -0.40 9.75 -5.88
CA ALA A 281 0.70 8.83 -5.58
C ALA A 281 0.19 7.39 -5.36
N GLN A 282 -0.91 7.23 -4.62
CA GLN A 282 -1.58 5.94 -4.42
C GLN A 282 -2.08 5.35 -5.74
N GLN A 283 -2.81 6.12 -6.56
CA GLN A 283 -3.36 5.62 -7.83
C GLN A 283 -2.25 5.15 -8.77
N LEU A 284 -1.20 5.94 -8.93
CA LEU A 284 -0.08 5.60 -9.82
C LEU A 284 0.64 4.33 -9.33
N THR A 285 0.89 4.23 -8.02
CA THR A 285 1.54 3.06 -7.42
C THR A 285 0.69 1.80 -7.59
N ALA A 286 -0.61 1.87 -7.28
CA ALA A 286 -1.54 0.74 -7.41
C ALA A 286 -1.65 0.24 -8.86
N ASN A 287 -1.53 1.14 -9.83
CA ASN A 287 -1.52 0.81 -11.27
C ASN A 287 -0.14 0.38 -11.81
N GLY A 288 0.86 0.17 -10.95
CA GLY A 288 2.18 -0.32 -11.34
C GLY A 288 3.07 0.71 -12.04
N LEU A 289 2.73 2.00 -11.97
CA LEU A 289 3.51 3.09 -12.56
C LEU A 289 4.64 3.51 -11.61
N GLU A 290 5.64 2.63 -11.47
CA GLU A 290 6.85 2.88 -10.68
C GLU A 290 8.13 2.95 -11.54
N PRO A 291 9.15 3.72 -11.14
CA PRO A 291 9.21 4.60 -9.96
C PRO A 291 8.53 5.96 -10.19
N LEU A 292 8.02 6.52 -9.09
CA LEU A 292 7.50 7.89 -9.04
C LEU A 292 8.63 8.90 -8.80
N PHE A 293 8.53 10.04 -9.49
CA PHE A 293 9.51 11.13 -9.51
C PHE A 293 8.83 12.49 -9.31
#